data_AF-A0A2K8NA63-F1
#
_entry.id   AF-A0A2K8NA63-F1
#
_cell.length_a   1.000
_cell.length_b   1.000
_cell.length_c   1.000
_cell.angle_alpha   90.00
_cell.angle_beta   90.00
_cell.angle_gamma   90.00
#
_symmetry.space_group_name_H-M   'P 1'
#
loop_
_entity.id
_entity.type
_entity.pdbx_description
1 polymer ?
#
loop_
_entity_poly.entity_id
_entity_poly.type
_entity_poly.pdbx_seq_one_letter_code
_entity_poly.pdbx_strand_id
1 'polypeptide(L)'
;MGRRFSLTPDVPSRKREQTGPGHGVDLQGTARLWAWRGGAIPKFAPRVFPRQPGRLAVLWDVSGSMEEYVELYLPWLYQLVHRLPRVGVFPFAAELVDATEVLRGPYAVARVRLGQFSRVFSGGTRIGEAVREWLDRFGAQWLGGGRLTLLIISDGWDAGDPEALVLALRTLYSRGVVIVWMNPLMATPGFSPHTRALRAAKPFVRLMISGHSPKALLTLST
;
A
#
# COMPACT_ATOMS: atom_id res chain seq x y z
N MET A 1 20.75 -10.28 -7.79
CA MET A 1 19.61 -9.66 -8.50
C MET A 1 18.41 -9.64 -7.57
N GLY A 2 18.17 -8.53 -6.86
CA GLY A 2 17.08 -8.40 -5.89
C GLY A 2 15.74 -8.23 -6.60
N ARG A 3 14.75 -9.05 -6.26
CA ARG A 3 13.39 -8.98 -6.79
C ARG A 3 12.80 -7.61 -6.41
N ARG A 4 12.52 -6.73 -7.39
CA ARG A 4 11.79 -5.46 -7.14
C ARG A 4 10.41 -5.80 -6.57
N PHE A 5 10.10 -5.25 -5.40
CA PHE A 5 8.80 -5.41 -4.77
C PHE A 5 7.91 -4.25 -5.22
N SER A 6 6.87 -4.55 -6.00
CA SER A 6 5.88 -3.55 -6.40
C SER A 6 4.87 -3.37 -5.28
N LEU A 7 4.65 -2.11 -4.86
CA LEU A 7 3.63 -1.74 -3.88
C LEU A 7 2.21 -1.94 -4.43
N THR A 8 2.04 -1.92 -5.76
CA THR A 8 0.75 -2.07 -6.44
C THR A 8 0.84 -3.17 -7.51
N PRO A 9 1.03 -4.44 -7.12
CA PRO A 9 1.17 -5.50 -8.10
C PRO A 9 -0.12 -5.64 -8.91
N ASP A 10 0.02 -5.60 -10.23
CA ASP A 10 -1.08 -5.80 -11.17
C ASP A 10 -1.77 -7.15 -10.95
N VAL A 11 -3.10 -7.12 -10.80
CA VAL A 11 -3.91 -8.33 -10.68
C VAL A 11 -4.76 -8.56 -11.92
N PRO A 12 -5.00 -9.84 -12.30
CA PRO A 12 -5.98 -10.15 -13.33
C PRO A 12 -7.33 -9.57 -12.94
N SER A 13 -8.00 -8.88 -13.88
CA SER A 13 -9.35 -8.35 -13.65
C SER A 13 -10.30 -9.46 -13.16
N ARG A 14 -11.14 -9.15 -12.15
CA ARG A 14 -12.12 -10.06 -11.55
C ARG A 14 -13.11 -10.66 -12.56
N LYS A 15 -13.25 -10.06 -13.76
CA LYS A 15 -13.98 -10.66 -14.90
C LYS A 15 -13.44 -12.06 -15.30
N ARG A 16 -12.22 -12.39 -14.90
CA ARG A 16 -11.60 -13.72 -15.04
C ARG A 16 -12.29 -14.81 -14.21
N GLU A 17 -12.92 -14.46 -13.09
CA GLU A 17 -13.45 -15.42 -12.13
C GLU A 17 -14.90 -15.83 -12.43
N GLN A 18 -15.62 -15.01 -13.19
CA GLN A 18 -17.04 -15.24 -13.55
C GLN A 18 -17.24 -16.01 -14.86
N THR A 19 -16.18 -16.54 -15.47
CA THR A 19 -16.26 -17.19 -16.78
C THR A 19 -15.88 -18.67 -16.67
N GLY A 20 -16.83 -19.55 -17.05
CA GLY A 20 -16.72 -21.02 -16.92
C GLY A 20 -15.64 -21.67 -17.80
N PRO A 21 -15.50 -23.01 -17.73
CA PRO A 21 -14.46 -23.75 -18.44
C PRO A 21 -14.68 -23.64 -19.96
N GLY A 22 -13.82 -22.87 -20.63
CA GLY A 22 -13.89 -22.59 -22.08
C GLY A 22 -13.49 -21.17 -22.50
N HIS A 23 -13.33 -20.23 -21.56
CA HIS A 23 -13.14 -18.80 -21.87
C HIS A 23 -11.69 -18.28 -21.91
N GLY A 24 -10.69 -19.17 -21.93
CA GLY A 24 -9.27 -18.81 -22.07
C GLY A 24 -8.82 -18.52 -23.51
N VAL A 25 -9.69 -18.72 -24.50
CA VAL A 25 -9.37 -18.63 -25.93
C VAL A 25 -10.02 -17.40 -26.55
N ASP A 26 -9.22 -16.62 -27.29
CA ASP A 26 -9.71 -15.59 -28.19
C ASP A 26 -10.03 -16.23 -29.55
N LEU A 27 -11.31 -16.48 -29.82
CA LEU A 27 -11.75 -17.08 -31.08
C LEU A 27 -11.44 -16.20 -32.30
N GLN A 28 -11.51 -14.87 -32.16
CA GLN A 28 -11.17 -13.94 -33.26
C GLN A 28 -9.66 -13.91 -33.50
N GLY A 29 -8.87 -13.83 -32.43
CA GLY A 29 -7.42 -13.96 -32.49
C GLY A 29 -6.98 -15.31 -33.06
N THR A 30 -7.69 -16.39 -32.72
CA THR A 30 -7.43 -17.74 -33.23
C THR A 30 -7.73 -17.83 -34.73
N ALA A 31 -8.89 -17.33 -35.17
CA ALA A 31 -9.25 -17.31 -36.59
C ALA A 31 -8.24 -16.51 -37.42
N ARG A 32 -7.78 -15.35 -36.92
CA ARG A 32 -6.70 -14.57 -37.56
C ARG A 32 -5.38 -15.32 -37.60
N LEU A 33 -5.00 -15.98 -36.50
CA LEU A 33 -3.78 -16.79 -36.42
C LEU A 33 -3.80 -17.96 -37.42
N TRP A 34 -4.94 -18.62 -37.57
CA TRP A 34 -5.14 -19.73 -38.51
C TRP A 34 -5.17 -19.26 -39.96
N ALA A 35 -5.84 -18.15 -40.24
CA ALA A 35 -5.86 -17.52 -41.55
C ALA A 35 -4.46 -17.09 -42.00
N TRP A 36 -3.66 -16.49 -41.10
CA TRP A 36 -2.29 -16.08 -41.40
C TRP A 36 -1.33 -17.27 -41.64
N ARG A 37 -1.57 -18.41 -40.97
CA ARG A 37 -0.70 -19.60 -41.08
C ARG A 37 -1.23 -20.67 -42.03
N GLY A 38 -2.30 -20.41 -42.77
CA GLY A 38 -2.78 -21.29 -43.85
C GLY A 38 -3.57 -22.52 -43.41
N GLY A 39 -4.24 -22.49 -42.25
CA GLY A 39 -5.12 -23.59 -41.84
C GLY A 39 -5.41 -23.68 -40.34
N ALA A 40 -6.30 -24.60 -39.96
CA ALA A 40 -6.63 -24.87 -38.56
C ALA A 40 -5.48 -25.64 -37.89
N ILE A 41 -4.72 -24.96 -37.03
CA ILE A 41 -3.60 -25.53 -36.26
C ILE A 41 -4.10 -25.74 -34.82
N PRO A 42 -3.66 -26.75 -34.06
CA PRO A 42 -4.04 -26.95 -32.64
C PRO A 42 -3.64 -25.81 -31.67
N LYS A 43 -3.17 -24.67 -32.17
CA LYS A 43 -2.82 -23.49 -31.37
C LYS A 43 -3.97 -22.48 -31.38
N PHE A 44 -4.52 -22.25 -30.21
CA PHE A 44 -5.48 -21.19 -29.93
C PHE A 44 -4.78 -19.91 -29.50
N ALA A 45 -5.29 -18.75 -29.90
CA ALA A 45 -4.82 -17.48 -29.37
C ALA A 45 -5.31 -17.34 -27.92
N PRO A 46 -4.41 -17.08 -26.95
CA PRO A 46 -4.83 -16.85 -25.58
C PRO A 46 -5.60 -15.54 -25.49
N ARG A 47 -6.72 -15.54 -24.76
CA ARG A 47 -7.46 -14.32 -24.48
C ARG A 47 -6.69 -13.47 -23.46
N VAL A 48 -6.23 -12.29 -23.87
CA VAL A 48 -5.53 -11.36 -22.99
C VAL A 48 -6.54 -10.53 -22.22
N PHE A 49 -6.59 -10.70 -20.91
CA PHE A 49 -7.44 -9.89 -20.04
C PHE A 49 -6.67 -8.65 -19.55
N PRO A 50 -7.31 -7.47 -19.49
CA PRO A 50 -6.67 -6.30 -18.92
C PRO A 50 -6.35 -6.56 -17.45
N ARG A 51 -5.10 -6.29 -17.06
CA ARG A 51 -4.67 -6.24 -15.67
C ARG A 51 -5.23 -4.96 -15.05
N GLN A 52 -5.71 -5.04 -13.82
CA GLN A 52 -6.07 -3.87 -13.05
C GLN A 52 -4.91 -3.50 -12.13
N PRO A 53 -4.50 -2.22 -12.12
CA PRO A 53 -3.45 -1.77 -11.21
C PRO A 53 -3.92 -1.95 -9.77
N GLY A 54 -3.01 -2.46 -8.93
CA GLY A 54 -3.26 -2.62 -7.51
C GLY A 54 -3.57 -1.28 -6.83
N ARG A 55 -4.24 -1.35 -5.68
CA ARG A 55 -4.55 -0.18 -4.86
C ARG A 55 -3.54 -0.06 -3.74
N LEU A 56 -3.20 1.17 -3.36
CA LEU A 56 -2.29 1.45 -2.25
C LEU A 56 -2.95 2.41 -1.26
N ALA A 57 -3.13 1.96 -0.02
CA ALA A 57 -3.43 2.83 1.11
C ALA A 57 -2.16 2.98 1.94
N VAL A 58 -1.80 4.21 2.28
CA VAL A 58 -0.63 4.53 3.10
C VAL A 58 -1.09 5.11 4.43
N LEU A 59 -0.83 4.41 5.52
CA LEU A 59 -0.93 4.97 6.86
C LEU A 59 0.43 5.53 7.23
N TRP A 60 0.51 6.83 7.50
CA TRP A 60 1.77 7.51 7.71
C TRP A 60 1.82 8.15 9.09
N ASP A 61 2.69 7.63 9.94
CA ASP A 61 2.94 8.18 11.27
C ASP A 61 3.67 9.52 11.16
N VAL A 62 3.03 10.56 11.70
CA VAL A 62 3.52 11.94 11.76
C VAL A 62 3.65 12.43 13.20
N SER A 63 3.79 11.50 14.15
CA SER A 63 4.08 11.80 15.56
C SER A 63 5.45 12.47 15.74
N GLY A 64 5.71 13.01 16.94
CA GLY A 64 6.99 13.67 17.24
C GLY A 64 8.23 12.79 17.01
N SER A 65 8.14 11.46 17.20
CA SER A 65 9.25 10.54 16.90
C SER A 65 9.58 10.43 15.40
N MET A 66 8.61 10.75 14.56
CA MET A 66 8.69 10.69 13.10
C MET A 66 8.94 12.05 12.47
N GLU A 67 8.99 13.14 13.26
CA GLU A 67 9.07 14.52 12.77
C GLU A 67 10.25 14.73 11.82
N GLU A 68 11.43 14.17 12.13
CA GLU A 68 12.63 14.25 11.29
C GLU A 68 12.48 13.54 9.93
N TYR A 69 11.59 12.55 9.84
CA TYR A 69 11.32 11.81 8.61
C TYR A 69 10.15 12.39 7.81
N VAL A 70 9.40 13.35 8.35
CA VAL A 70 8.24 13.91 7.66
C VAL A 70 8.65 14.57 6.33
N GLU A 71 9.69 15.41 6.37
CA GLU A 71 10.22 16.08 5.18
C GLU A 71 10.88 15.09 4.20
N LEU A 72 11.32 13.91 4.67
CA LEU A 72 11.84 12.85 3.80
C LEU A 72 10.71 12.14 3.03
N TYR A 73 9.60 11.81 3.71
CA TYR A 73 8.51 11.04 3.10
C TYR A 73 7.58 11.89 2.25
N LEU A 74 7.39 13.16 2.58
CA LEU A 74 6.43 14.03 1.89
C LEU A 74 6.67 14.11 0.36
N PRO A 75 7.87 14.42 -0.17
CA PRO A 75 8.12 14.45 -1.61
C PRO A 75 7.82 13.10 -2.27
N TRP A 76 8.14 11.99 -1.59
CA TRP A 76 7.94 10.66 -2.11
C TRP A 76 6.45 10.28 -2.16
N LEU A 77 5.68 10.55 -1.10
CA LEU A 77 4.24 10.33 -1.06
C LEU A 77 3.52 11.19 -2.10
N TYR A 78 3.93 12.45 -2.26
CA TYR A 78 3.42 13.33 -3.31
C TYR A 78 3.62 12.73 -4.71
N GLN A 79 4.82 12.19 -4.99
CA GLN A 79 5.10 11.53 -6.26
C GLN A 79 4.29 10.24 -6.44
N LEU A 80 4.07 9.45 -5.38
CA LEU A 80 3.24 8.25 -5.46
C LEU A 80 1.80 8.58 -5.85
N VAL A 81 1.21 9.60 -5.20
CA VAL A 81 -0.17 10.03 -5.48
C VAL A 81 -0.35 10.48 -6.95
N HIS A 82 0.69 11.04 -7.56
CA HIS A 82 0.65 11.48 -8.96
C HIS A 82 0.99 10.39 -9.99
N ARG A 83 1.78 9.38 -9.62
CA ARG A 83 2.24 8.34 -10.55
C ARG A 83 1.35 7.10 -10.56
N LEU A 84 0.73 6.80 -9.43
CA LEU A 84 -0.06 5.59 -9.27
C LEU A 84 -1.56 5.92 -9.34
N PRO A 85 -2.36 5.12 -10.06
CA PRO A 85 -3.74 5.48 -10.36
C PRO A 85 -4.69 5.40 -9.16
N ARG A 86 -4.34 4.65 -8.11
CA ARG A 86 -5.22 4.39 -6.94
C ARG A 86 -4.44 4.39 -5.63
N VAL A 87 -4.04 5.59 -5.20
CA VAL A 87 -3.33 5.82 -3.93
C VAL A 87 -4.17 6.69 -2.99
N GLY A 88 -4.17 6.33 -1.72
CA GLY A 88 -4.69 7.12 -0.62
C GLY A 88 -3.63 7.26 0.46
N VAL A 89 -3.48 8.45 1.02
CA VAL A 89 -2.47 8.75 2.04
C VAL A 89 -3.16 9.32 3.25
N PHE A 90 -2.97 8.64 4.37
CA PHE A 90 -3.66 8.90 5.62
C PHE A 90 -2.62 9.13 6.73
N PRO A 91 -2.14 10.37 6.90
CA PRO A 91 -1.30 10.70 8.04
C PRO A 91 -2.08 10.50 9.35
N PHE A 92 -1.38 10.01 10.37
CA PHE A 92 -1.93 9.82 11.71
C PHE A 92 -0.93 10.12 12.81
N ALA A 93 -1.47 10.52 13.96
CA ALA A 93 -0.78 10.47 15.24
C ALA A 93 -1.82 10.32 16.36
N ALA A 94 -2.41 11.41 16.84
CA ALA A 94 -3.56 11.37 17.75
C ALA A 94 -4.89 11.09 17.01
N GLU A 95 -4.99 11.54 15.76
CA GLU A 95 -6.15 11.33 14.89
C GLU A 95 -5.68 10.93 13.48
N LEU A 96 -6.56 10.27 12.73
CA LEU A 96 -6.35 9.90 11.33
C LEU A 96 -7.00 10.94 10.39
N VAL A 97 -6.21 11.48 9.45
CA VAL A 97 -6.69 12.43 8.44
C VAL A 97 -6.52 11.83 7.05
N ASP A 98 -7.47 12.07 6.14
CA ASP A 98 -7.27 11.79 4.71
C ASP A 98 -6.59 12.99 4.04
N ALA A 99 -5.31 12.84 3.69
CA ALA A 99 -4.51 13.86 3.03
C ALA A 99 -4.44 13.68 1.50
N THR A 100 -5.19 12.72 0.94
CA THR A 100 -5.07 12.32 -0.46
C THR A 100 -5.35 13.48 -1.42
N GLU A 101 -6.45 14.22 -1.22
CA GLU A 101 -6.79 15.35 -2.09
C GLU A 101 -5.81 16.52 -1.92
N VAL A 102 -5.31 16.73 -0.70
CA VAL A 102 -4.30 17.76 -0.43
C VAL A 102 -3.02 17.46 -1.20
N LEU A 103 -2.60 16.19 -1.23
CA LEU A 103 -1.42 15.73 -1.96
C LEU A 103 -1.60 15.68 -3.48
N ARG A 104 -2.83 15.69 -4.00
CA ARG A 104 -3.10 15.87 -5.45
C ARG A 104 -3.00 17.32 -5.90
N GLY A 105 -3.12 18.26 -4.97
CA GLY A 105 -2.98 19.69 -5.24
C GLY A 105 -1.50 20.12 -5.40
N PRO A 106 -1.24 21.43 -5.47
CA PRO A 106 0.12 21.95 -5.55
C PRO A 106 0.98 21.56 -4.35
N TYR A 107 2.22 21.11 -4.59
CA TYR A 107 3.16 20.67 -3.55
C TYR A 107 3.34 21.69 -2.41
N ALA A 108 3.41 22.99 -2.72
CA ALA A 108 3.54 24.03 -1.71
C ALA A 108 2.38 24.05 -0.70
N VAL A 109 1.15 23.83 -1.17
CA VAL A 109 -0.05 23.75 -0.31
C VAL A 109 -0.01 22.49 0.54
N ALA A 110 0.35 21.35 -0.05
CA ALA A 110 0.46 20.09 0.66
C ALA A 110 1.49 20.16 1.80
N ARG A 111 2.65 20.75 1.54
CA ARG A 111 3.71 20.94 2.54
C ARG A 111 3.25 21.80 3.71
N VAL A 112 2.61 22.94 3.44
CA VAL A 112 2.10 23.83 4.49
C VAL A 112 1.05 23.12 5.36
N ARG A 113 0.07 22.44 4.73
CA ARG A 113 -0.98 21.74 5.47
C ARG A 113 -0.44 20.58 6.31
N LEU A 114 0.48 19.79 5.76
CA LEU A 114 1.08 18.66 6.50
C LEU A 114 2.01 19.11 7.62
N GLY A 115 2.73 20.22 7.44
CA GLY A 115 3.51 20.84 8.52
C GLY A 115 2.66 21.43 9.65
N GLN A 116 1.38 21.74 9.42
CA GLN A 116 0.45 22.13 10.49
C GLN A 116 -0.02 20.92 11.29
N PHE A 117 -0.27 19.79 10.61
CA PHE A 117 -0.66 18.55 11.26
C PHE A 117 0.41 18.04 12.23
N SER A 118 1.67 17.97 11.82
CA SER A 118 2.76 17.47 12.68
C SER A 118 2.91 18.24 14.00
N ARG A 119 2.69 19.57 13.98
CA ARG A 119 2.83 20.43 15.18
C ARG A 119 1.74 20.21 16.23
N VAL A 120 0.56 19.75 15.81
CA VAL A 120 -0.59 19.50 16.71
C VAL A 120 -0.47 18.12 17.36
N PHE A 121 0.35 17.24 16.79
CA PHE A 121 0.46 15.84 17.16
C PHE A 121 1.54 15.57 18.21
N SER A 122 1.37 16.14 19.41
CA SER A 122 2.23 15.89 20.59
C SER A 122 1.71 14.77 21.52
N GLY A 123 0.66 14.06 21.12
CA GLY A 123 0.13 12.88 21.83
C GLY A 123 0.77 11.59 21.31
N GLY A 124 1.07 10.65 22.22
CA GLY A 124 1.67 9.36 21.84
C GLY A 124 0.90 8.63 20.74
N THR A 125 1.62 7.87 19.93
CA THR A 125 1.07 7.16 18.77
C THR A 125 0.25 5.94 19.20
N ARG A 126 -0.94 5.79 18.61
CA ARG A 126 -1.81 4.61 18.78
C ARG A 126 -2.07 3.92 17.45
N ILE A 127 -1.12 3.13 17.00
CA ILE A 127 -1.14 2.55 15.64
C ILE A 127 -2.33 1.63 15.47
N GLY A 128 -2.63 0.80 16.47
CA GLY A 128 -3.80 -0.10 16.42
C GLY A 128 -5.13 0.63 16.25
N GLU A 129 -5.30 1.76 16.94
CA GLU A 129 -6.50 2.60 16.81
C GLU A 129 -6.58 3.26 15.43
N ALA A 130 -5.47 3.80 14.91
CA ALA A 130 -5.43 4.40 13.59
C ALA A 130 -5.75 3.39 12.46
N VAL A 131 -5.24 2.15 12.55
CA VAL A 131 -5.57 1.10 11.57
C VAL A 131 -7.05 0.72 11.64
N ARG A 132 -7.61 0.60 12.86
CA ARG A 132 -9.04 0.31 13.06
C ARG A 132 -9.90 1.45 12.52
N GLU A 133 -9.60 2.68 12.87
CA GLU A 133 -10.30 3.87 12.39
C GLU A 133 -10.27 3.96 10.87
N TRP A 134 -9.12 3.67 10.25
CA TRP A 134 -9.01 3.63 8.79
C TRP A 134 -9.91 2.56 8.17
N LEU A 135 -9.92 1.36 8.77
CA LEU A 135 -10.77 0.26 8.31
C LEU A 135 -12.26 0.62 8.42
N ASP A 136 -12.66 1.26 9.51
CA ASP A 136 -14.06 1.64 9.76
C ASP A 136 -14.52 2.75 8.80
N ARG A 137 -13.70 3.81 8.63
CA ARG A 137 -14.05 4.98 7.80
C ARG A 137 -13.89 4.75 6.30
N PHE A 138 -12.83 4.05 5.91
CA PHE A 138 -12.41 3.95 4.49
C PHE A 138 -12.43 2.51 3.96
N GLY A 139 -12.51 1.49 4.83
CA GLY A 139 -12.40 0.09 4.42
C GLY A 139 -13.42 -0.34 3.37
N ALA A 140 -14.67 0.11 3.45
CA ALA A 140 -15.70 -0.21 2.46
C ALA A 140 -15.29 0.21 1.03
N GLN A 141 -14.77 1.44 0.89
CA GLN A 141 -14.28 1.96 -0.38
C GLN A 141 -13.01 1.23 -0.84
N TRP A 142 -12.10 0.91 0.08
CA TRP A 142 -10.77 0.38 -0.24
C TRP A 142 -10.73 -1.13 -0.50
N LEU A 143 -11.62 -1.89 0.13
CA LEU A 143 -11.62 -3.36 0.07
C LEU A 143 -12.46 -3.92 -1.09
N GLY A 144 -13.40 -3.14 -1.66
CA GLY A 144 -14.28 -3.61 -2.74
C GLY A 144 -13.64 -3.68 -4.15
N GLY A 145 -12.44 -3.14 -4.35
CA GLY A 145 -11.93 -2.74 -5.67
C GLY A 145 -10.73 -3.52 -6.23
N GLY A 146 -10.50 -4.77 -5.80
CA GLY A 146 -9.36 -5.59 -6.23
C GLY A 146 -8.27 -5.70 -5.16
N ARG A 147 -7.03 -6.00 -5.57
CA ARG A 147 -5.93 -6.20 -4.61
C ARG A 147 -5.51 -4.87 -3.97
N LEU A 148 -5.51 -4.86 -2.64
CA LEU A 148 -5.08 -3.75 -1.82
C LEU A 148 -3.75 -4.07 -1.13
N THR A 149 -2.83 -3.12 -1.21
CA THR A 149 -1.66 -3.06 -0.32
C THR A 149 -1.89 -1.96 0.71
N LEU A 150 -1.75 -2.30 1.99
CA LEU A 150 -1.68 -1.34 3.08
C LEU A 150 -0.21 -1.15 3.45
N LEU A 151 0.32 0.04 3.20
CA LEU A 151 1.65 0.44 3.63
C LEU A 151 1.53 1.22 4.94
N ILE A 152 2.17 0.72 6.00
CA ILE A 152 2.26 1.40 7.30
C ILE A 152 3.67 1.98 7.40
N ILE A 153 3.80 3.30 7.54
CA ILE A 153 5.07 3.99 7.76
C ILE A 153 5.11 4.43 9.21
N SER A 154 5.89 3.74 10.05
CA SER A 154 6.02 4.05 11.47
C SER A 154 7.27 3.37 12.04
N ASP A 155 7.90 3.99 13.02
CA ASP A 155 8.99 3.42 13.81
C ASP A 155 8.52 2.31 14.78
N GLY A 156 7.19 2.18 14.96
CA GLY A 156 6.55 1.16 15.77
C GLY A 156 6.50 1.49 17.26
N TRP A 157 6.79 2.72 17.66
CA TRP A 157 6.55 3.18 19.03
C TRP A 157 5.06 3.40 19.24
N ASP A 158 4.40 2.42 19.87
CA ASP A 158 2.96 2.44 20.13
C ASP A 158 2.70 2.45 21.64
N ALA A 159 1.99 3.48 22.09
CA ALA A 159 1.53 3.62 23.47
C ALA A 159 0.18 2.93 23.71
N GLY A 160 -0.51 2.53 22.64
CA GLY A 160 -1.80 1.85 22.66
C GLY A 160 -1.73 0.37 23.01
N ASP A 161 -2.91 -0.25 23.05
CA ASP A 161 -3.08 -1.68 23.27
C ASP A 161 -2.64 -2.49 22.04
N PRO A 162 -1.64 -3.38 22.15
CA PRO A 162 -1.22 -4.26 21.05
C PRO A 162 -2.36 -5.14 20.52
N GLU A 163 -3.35 -5.51 21.33
CA GLU A 163 -4.47 -6.33 20.87
C GLU A 163 -5.33 -5.61 19.83
N ALA A 164 -5.54 -4.29 19.99
CA ALA A 164 -6.25 -3.48 19.01
C ALA A 164 -5.58 -3.54 17.64
N LEU A 165 -4.24 -3.47 17.60
CA LEU A 165 -3.46 -3.61 16.36
C LEU A 165 -3.61 -5.02 15.78
N VAL A 166 -3.50 -6.07 16.59
CA VAL A 166 -3.67 -7.46 16.14
C VAL A 166 -5.04 -7.68 15.51
N LEU A 167 -6.11 -7.22 16.16
CA LEU A 167 -7.48 -7.38 15.67
C LEU A 167 -7.69 -6.67 14.33
N ALA A 168 -7.20 -5.45 14.19
CA ALA A 168 -7.32 -4.67 12.96
C ALA A 168 -6.51 -5.31 11.82
N LEU A 169 -5.25 -5.68 12.07
CA LEU A 169 -4.39 -6.32 11.07
C LEU A 169 -4.88 -7.71 10.68
N ARG A 170 -5.39 -8.51 11.62
CA ARG A 170 -6.01 -9.81 11.34
C ARG A 170 -7.20 -9.68 10.41
N THR A 171 -8.03 -8.65 10.61
CA THR A 171 -9.20 -8.38 9.76
C THR A 171 -8.80 -7.99 8.34
N LEU A 172 -7.75 -7.19 8.19
CA LEU A 172 -7.20 -6.84 6.88
C LEU A 172 -6.57 -8.06 6.19
N TYR A 173 -5.79 -8.84 6.95
CA TYR A 173 -5.12 -10.04 6.47
C TYR A 173 -6.13 -11.09 5.97
N SER A 174 -7.21 -11.33 6.72
CA SER A 174 -8.27 -12.28 6.31
C SER A 174 -9.02 -11.83 5.05
N ARG A 175 -9.03 -10.53 4.75
CA ARG A 175 -9.56 -9.96 3.51
C ARG A 175 -8.54 -9.94 2.36
N GLY A 176 -7.37 -10.55 2.54
CA GLY A 176 -6.34 -10.67 1.51
C GLY A 176 -5.55 -9.39 1.25
N VAL A 177 -5.60 -8.42 2.17
CA VAL A 177 -4.79 -7.19 2.09
C VAL A 177 -3.32 -7.52 2.28
N VAL A 178 -2.47 -7.00 1.39
CA VAL A 178 -1.02 -7.11 1.53
C VAL A 178 -0.56 -6.03 2.49
N ILE A 179 -0.15 -6.41 3.70
CA ILE A 179 0.36 -5.46 4.69
C ILE A 179 1.88 -5.35 4.55
N VAL A 180 2.37 -4.14 4.35
CA VAL A 180 3.79 -3.80 4.26
C VAL A 180 4.10 -2.80 5.36
N TRP A 181 5.17 -3.02 6.11
CA TRP A 181 5.60 -2.10 7.15
C TRP A 181 6.92 -1.45 6.77
N MET A 182 6.93 -0.12 6.68
CA MET A 182 8.13 0.68 6.46
C MET A 182 8.56 1.32 7.77
N ASN A 183 9.80 1.06 8.18
CA ASN A 183 10.37 1.65 9.38
C ASN A 183 11.70 2.37 9.03
N PRO A 184 11.82 3.69 9.33
CA PRO A 184 13.05 4.44 9.07
C PRO A 184 14.25 3.90 9.84
N LEU A 185 14.07 3.42 11.06
CA LEU A 185 15.16 2.99 11.95
C LEU A 185 15.77 1.64 11.55
N MET A 186 15.19 0.93 10.57
CA MET A 186 15.68 -0.40 10.15
C MET A 186 17.11 -0.42 9.60
N ALA A 187 17.64 0.72 9.16
CA ALA A 187 19.02 0.80 8.66
C ALA A 187 20.05 1.09 9.74
N THR A 188 19.61 1.40 10.97
CA THR A 188 20.49 1.68 12.09
C THR A 188 21.21 0.40 12.54
N PRO A 189 22.55 0.41 12.70
CA PRO A 189 23.28 -0.73 13.23
C PRO A 189 22.72 -1.16 14.60
N GLY A 190 22.43 -2.44 14.77
CA GLY A 190 21.83 -2.97 16.00
C GLY A 190 20.31 -2.80 16.11
N PHE A 191 19.64 -2.29 15.06
CA PHE A 191 18.17 -2.27 15.03
C PHE A 191 17.61 -3.67 15.22
N SER A 192 16.69 -3.81 16.16
CA SER A 192 15.86 -4.99 16.27
C SER A 192 14.44 -4.59 16.67
N PRO A 193 13.40 -5.15 16.03
CA PRO A 193 12.02 -4.76 16.20
C PRO A 193 11.47 -5.26 17.56
N HIS A 194 11.94 -4.65 18.65
CA HIS A 194 11.56 -5.00 20.01
C HIS A 194 10.26 -4.34 20.46
N THR A 195 9.74 -3.36 19.70
CA THR A 195 8.50 -2.68 20.10
C THR A 195 7.33 -3.66 20.10
N ARG A 196 6.40 -3.44 21.05
CA ARG A 196 5.22 -4.31 21.21
C ARG A 196 4.38 -4.35 19.93
N ALA A 197 4.20 -3.21 19.26
CA ALA A 197 3.47 -3.12 18.01
C ALA A 197 4.13 -3.91 16.88
N LEU A 198 5.45 -3.78 16.67
CA LEU A 198 6.14 -4.53 15.61
C LEU A 198 6.10 -6.04 15.85
N ARG A 199 6.25 -6.47 17.11
CA ARG A 199 6.12 -7.89 17.48
C ARG A 199 4.71 -8.41 17.21
N ALA A 200 3.70 -7.65 17.60
CA ALA A 200 2.29 -7.99 17.40
C ALA A 200 1.88 -8.00 15.91
N ALA A 201 2.44 -7.08 15.11
CA ALA A 201 2.14 -6.96 13.68
C ALA A 201 2.85 -8.04 12.83
N LYS A 202 3.99 -8.56 13.29
CA LYS A 202 4.85 -9.49 12.53
C LYS A 202 4.11 -10.65 11.84
N PRO A 203 3.11 -11.32 12.43
CA PRO A 203 2.41 -12.42 11.77
C PRO A 203 1.60 -11.99 10.53
N PHE A 204 1.18 -10.73 10.46
CA PHE A 204 0.32 -10.21 9.41
C PHE A 204 1.09 -9.42 8.34
N VAL A 205 2.28 -8.91 8.69
CA VAL A 205 3.13 -8.13 7.80
C VAL A 205 3.82 -9.05 6.79
N ARG A 206 3.52 -8.85 5.50
CA ARG A 206 4.11 -9.60 4.39
C ARG A 206 5.59 -9.28 4.20
N LEU A 207 5.95 -8.02 4.41
CA LEU A 207 7.29 -7.50 4.19
C LEU A 207 7.54 -6.29 5.12
N MET A 208 8.68 -6.30 5.81
CA MET A 208 9.22 -5.11 6.45
C MET A 208 10.32 -4.51 5.56
N ILE A 209 10.27 -3.20 5.34
CA ILE A 209 11.18 -2.46 4.47
C ILE A 209 11.80 -1.28 5.21
N SER A 210 13.04 -0.96 4.86
CA SER A 210 13.69 0.24 5.38
C SER A 210 13.27 1.46 4.57
N GLY A 211 12.89 2.53 5.27
CA GLY A 211 12.50 3.82 4.70
C GLY A 211 13.45 4.96 5.07
N HIS A 212 14.70 4.66 5.43
CA HIS A 212 15.65 5.60 6.04
C HIS A 212 16.25 6.65 5.08
N SER A 213 16.11 6.47 3.77
CA SER A 213 16.76 7.34 2.79
C SER A 213 15.97 7.45 1.48
N PRO A 214 16.17 8.53 0.71
CA PRO A 214 15.55 8.68 -0.61
C PRO A 214 15.87 7.50 -1.54
N LYS A 215 17.10 6.98 -1.46
CA LYS A 215 17.52 5.81 -2.25
C LYS A 215 16.70 4.58 -1.91
N ALA A 216 16.45 4.32 -0.63
CA ALA A 216 15.60 3.21 -0.20
C ALA A 216 14.17 3.37 -0.73
N LEU A 217 13.62 4.59 -0.65
CA LEU A 217 12.27 4.90 -1.15
C LEU A 217 12.12 4.73 -2.67
N LEU A 218 13.15 5.09 -3.45
CA LEU A 218 13.16 4.93 -4.90
C LEU A 218 13.16 3.46 -5.35
N THR A 219 13.59 2.52 -4.50
CA THR A 219 13.52 1.09 -4.84
C THR A 219 12.09 0.53 -4.79
N LEU A 220 11.15 1.26 -4.19
CA LEU A 220 9.77 0.84 -3.96
C LEU A 220 8.79 1.39 -5.03
N SER A 221 9.23 2.33 -5.86
CA SER A 221 8.38 3.10 -6.77
C SER A 221 8.21 2.46 -8.16
N THR A 222 8.04 1.13 -8.27
CA THR A 222 7.83 0.47 -9.58
C THR A 222 6.87 -0.71 -9.47
#